data_AF-A0A9D2MVN5-F1
#
_entry.id   AF-A0A9D2MVN5-F1
#
_cell.length_a   1.000
_cell.length_b   1.000
_cell.length_c   1.000
_cell.angle_alpha   90.00
_cell.angle_beta   90.00
_cell.angle_gamma   90.00
#
_symmetry.space_group_name_H-M   'P 1'
#
loop_
_entity.id
_entity.type
_entity.pdbx_description
1 polymer ?
#
loop_
_entity_poly.entity_id
_entity_poly.type
_entity_poly.pdbx_seq_one_letter_code
_entity_poly.pdbx_strand_id
1 'polypeptide(L)' 'DLLFWPVYISYTPQEWTSGTREEYAVQAGKICGHTLLINSLCSGDGYGGAAQFVNGAVQAELPLGQEGLLVVDV' A
#
# COMPACT_ATOMS: atom_id res chain seq x y z
N ASP A 1 10.24 -4.85 14.23
CA ASP A 1 9.12 -3.89 14.35
C ASP A 1 8.23 -3.99 13.14
N LEU A 2 6.94 -3.72 13.32
CA LEU A 2 5.93 -3.75 12.27
C LEU A 2 5.04 -2.50 12.39
N LEU A 3 4.89 -1.74 11.31
CA LEU A 3 4.00 -0.59 11.24
C LEU A 3 2.70 -0.97 10.51
N PHE A 4 1.56 -0.88 11.19
CA PHE A 4 0.26 -0.83 10.52
C PHE A 4 -0.03 0.62 10.11
N TRP A 5 -0.24 0.86 8.82
CA TRP A 5 -0.42 2.19 8.27
C TRP A 5 -1.78 2.32 7.56
N PRO A 6 -2.87 2.50 8.34
CA PRO A 6 -4.18 2.80 7.78
C PRO A 6 -4.19 4.22 7.23
N VAL A 7 -4.55 4.36 5.95
CA VAL A 7 -4.61 5.64 5.23
C VAL A 7 -5.87 5.69 4.38
N TYR A 8 -6.26 6.91 3.98
CA TYR A 8 -7.18 7.11 2.87
C TYR A 8 -6.43 7.84 1.76
N ILE A 9 -6.20 7.15 0.65
CA ILE A 9 -5.60 7.70 -0.55
C ILE A 9 -6.50 7.42 -1.74
N SER A 10 -6.64 8.42 -2.60
CA SER A 10 -7.54 8.39 -3.77
C SER A 10 -6.77 8.41 -5.09
N TYR A 11 -5.51 7.97 -5.09
CA TYR A 11 -4.72 7.85 -6.31
C TYR A 11 -5.41 6.88 -7.27
N THR A 12 -5.58 7.35 -8.49
CA THR A 12 -6.03 6.49 -9.59
C THR A 12 -5.04 5.34 -9.81
N PRO A 13 -5.49 4.21 -10.40
CA PRO A 13 -4.58 3.12 -10.75
C PRO A 13 -3.39 3.56 -11.60
N GLN A 14 -3.58 4.56 -12.46
CA GLN A 14 -2.50 5.12 -13.26
C GLN A 14 -1.47 5.85 -12.39
N GLU A 15 -1.90 6.76 -11.50
CA GLU A 15 -0.98 7.48 -10.61
C GLU A 15 -0.20 6.52 -9.71
N TRP A 16 -0.91 5.56 -9.09
CA TRP A 16 -0.30 4.57 -8.22
C TRP A 16 0.82 3.79 -8.92
N THR A 17 0.54 3.28 -10.12
CA THR A 17 1.48 2.47 -10.91
C THR A 17 2.54 3.29 -11.65
N SER A 18 2.41 4.61 -11.70
CA SER A 18 3.36 5.52 -12.37
C SER A 18 4.47 6.04 -11.44
N GLY A 19 4.75 5.34 -10.34
CA GLY A 19 5.86 5.65 -9.43
C GLY A 19 5.44 6.06 -8.02
N THR A 20 4.18 6.47 -7.81
CA THR A 20 3.69 6.88 -6.47
C THR A 20 3.78 5.72 -5.47
N ARG A 21 3.50 4.49 -5.90
CA ARG A 21 3.64 3.29 -5.06
C ARG A 21 5.07 3.13 -4.51
N GLU A 22 6.07 3.25 -5.38
CA GLU A 22 7.49 3.11 -5.01
C GLU A 22 7.93 4.24 -4.07
N GLU A 23 7.48 5.47 -4.32
CA GLU A 23 7.74 6.59 -3.42
C GLU A 23 7.18 6.33 -2.01
N TYR A 24 5.96 5.79 -1.91
CA TYR A 24 5.35 5.39 -0.64
C TYR A 24 6.18 4.34 0.09
N ALA A 25 6.61 3.29 -0.62
CA ALA A 25 7.45 2.25 -0.05
C ALA A 25 8.74 2.84 0.52
N VAL A 26 9.43 3.70 -0.25
CA VAL A 26 10.67 4.37 0.17
C VAL A 26 10.47 5.24 1.41
N GLN A 27 9.39 6.02 1.48
CA GLN A 27 9.12 6.85 2.67
C GLN A 27 8.79 5.99 3.90
N ALA A 28 7.98 4.93 3.74
CA ALA A 28 7.68 4.00 4.82
C ALA A 28 8.95 3.35 5.38
N GLY A 29 9.88 2.92 4.50
CA GLY A 29 11.15 2.31 4.87
C GLY A 29 12.08 3.21 5.71
N LYS A 30 11.91 4.54 5.65
CA LYS A 30 12.65 5.49 6.52
C LYS A 30 12.12 5.51 7.96
N ILE A 31 10.89 5.06 8.17
CA ILE A 31 10.22 5.05 9.48
C ILE A 31 10.29 3.65 10.08
N CYS A 32 9.94 2.62 9.31
CA CYS A 32 9.95 1.23 9.73
C CYS A 32 10.32 0.31 8.56
N GLY A 33 11.26 -0.60 8.79
CA GLY A 33 11.69 -1.58 7.78
C GLY A 33 10.61 -2.55 7.35
N HIS A 34 9.49 -2.68 8.09
CA HIS A 34 8.35 -3.49 7.69
C HIS A 34 7.05 -2.71 7.95
N THR A 35 6.33 -2.35 6.88
CA THR A 35 5.09 -1.57 6.94
C THR A 35 3.97 -2.26 6.16
N LEU A 36 2.77 -2.27 6.72
CA LEU A 36 1.53 -2.74 6.10
C LEU A 36 0.62 -1.54 5.84
N LEU A 37 0.54 -1.13 4.58
CA LEU A 37 -0.39 -0.10 4.13
C LEU A 37 -1.79 -0.69 3.97
N ILE A 38 -2.77 -0.05 4.59
CA ILE A 38 -4.19 -0.43 4.52
C ILE A 38 -4.95 0.78 4.00
N ASN A 39 -5.57 0.65 2.82
CA ASN A 39 -6.37 1.70 2.20
C ASN A 39 -7.79 1.21 1.94
N SER A 40 -8.75 2.13 1.95
CA SER A 40 -10.17 1.84 1.73
C SER A 40 -10.47 1.54 0.26
N LEU A 41 -11.23 0.47 0.02
CA LEU A 41 -11.92 0.23 -1.26
C LEU A 41 -13.39 0.62 -1.08
N CYS A 42 -13.88 1.59 -1.87
CA CYS A 42 -15.26 2.04 -1.77
C CYS A 42 -15.81 2.49 -3.12
N SER A 43 -17.14 2.63 -3.20
CA SER A 43 -17.79 3.30 -4.33
C SER A 43 -17.40 4.79 -4.32
N GLY A 44 -16.58 5.21 -5.28
CA GLY A 44 -16.04 6.56 -5.34
C GLY A 44 -14.58 6.54 -5.79
N ASP A 45 -13.73 7.26 -5.08
CA ASP A 45 -12.30 7.42 -5.38
C ASP A 45 -11.37 6.61 -4.45
N GLY A 46 -11.93 5.76 -3.57
CA GLY A 46 -11.14 4.83 -2.77
C GLY A 46 -10.88 3.53 -3.53
N TYR A 47 -9.65 3.36 -4.01
CA TYR A 47 -9.26 2.23 -4.86
C TYR A 47 -8.66 1.03 -4.10
N GLY A 48 -8.60 1.04 -2.77
CA GLY A 48 -7.98 -0.03 -1.99
C GLY A 48 -6.48 -0.15 -2.28
N GLY A 49 -6.02 -1.36 -2.61
CA GLY A 49 -4.60 -1.61 -2.89
C GLY A 49 -3.75 -1.77 -1.63
N ALA A 50 -4.23 -2.55 -0.65
CA ALA A 50 -3.43 -2.88 0.53
C ALA A 50 -2.07 -3.44 0.10
N ALA A 51 -1.00 -3.02 0.78
CA ALA A 51 0.36 -3.33 0.36
C ALA A 51 1.29 -3.59 1.55
N GLN A 52 2.26 -4.46 1.33
CA GLN A 52 3.38 -4.71 2.22
C GLN A 52 4.62 -4.03 1.66
N PHE A 53 5.24 -3.18 2.49
CA PHE A 53 6.52 -2.56 2.19
C PHE A 53 7.59 -3.13 3.11
N VAL A 54 8.70 -3.58 2.53
CA VAL A 54 9.87 -4.10 3.26
C VAL A 54 11.11 -3.34 2.82
N ASN A 55 11.78 -2.70 3.77
CA ASN A 55 13.02 -1.93 3.60
C ASN A 55 12.98 -0.94 2.42
N GLY A 56 11.85 -0.25 2.24
CA GLY A 56 11.71 0.74 1.18
C GLY A 56 11.19 0.20 -0.16
N ALA A 57 10.89 -1.09 -0.26
CA ALA A 57 10.44 -1.73 -1.49
C ALA A 57 9.06 -2.39 -1.32
N VAL A 58 8.32 -2.50 -2.43
CA VAL A 58 7.04 -3.22 -2.47
C VAL A 58 7.31 -4.72 -2.46
N GLN A 59 6.82 -5.41 -1.44
CA GLN A 59 6.98 -6.86 -1.29
C GLN A 59 5.75 -7.61 -1.82
N ALA A 60 4.55 -7.10 -1.51
CA ALA A 60 3.28 -7.66 -1.96
C ALA A 60 2.19 -6.58 -1.96
N GLU A 61 1.18 -6.72 -2.80
CA GLU A 61 0.02 -5.83 -2.81
C GLU A 61 -1.23 -6.51 -3.38
N LEU A 62 -2.40 -5.95 -3.09
CA LEU A 62 -3.62 -6.25 -3.81
C LEU A 62 -3.75 -5.35 -5.04
N PRO A 63 -4.36 -5.84 -6.13
CA PRO A 63 -4.73 -4.98 -7.25
C PRO A 63 -5.68 -3.87 -6.81
N LEU A 64 -5.48 -2.66 -7.33
CA LEU A 64 -6.41 -1.54 -7.10
C LEU A 64 -7.79 -1.86 -7.70
N GLY A 65 -8.83 -1.45 -6.99
CA GLY A 65 -10.23 -1.66 -7.38
C GLY A 65 -10.77 -3.07 -7.13
N GLN A 66 -9.99 -3.96 -6.50
CA GLN A 66 -10.40 -5.34 -6.23
C GLN A 66 -10.46 -5.61 -4.73
N GLU A 67 -11.59 -6.18 -4.29
CA GLU A 67 -11.74 -6.68 -2.93
C GLU A 67 -10.86 -7.93 -2.76
N GLY A 68 -10.19 -8.03 -1.61
CA GLY A 68 -9.33 -9.16 -1.32
C GLY A 68 -8.72 -9.09 0.08
N LEU A 69 -8.01 -10.15 0.44
CA LEU A 69 -7.26 -10.24 1.69
C LEU A 69 -5.78 -10.44 1.36
N LEU A 70 -4.95 -9.49 1.76
CA LEU A 70 -3.50 -9.63 1.69
C LEU A 70 -3.02 -10.38 2.94
N VAL A 71 -2.51 -11.59 2.77
CA VAL A 71 -1.88 -12.39 3.84
C VAL A 71 -0.38 -12.34 3.65
N VAL A 72 0.36 -12.02 4.71
CA VAL A 72 1.82 -11.85 4.67
C VAL A 72 2.46 -12.55 5.85
N ASP A 73 3.68 -13.06 5.63
CA ASP A 73 4.57 -13.52 6.68
C ASP A 73 5.40 -12.34 7.21
N VAL A 74 5.58 -12.29 8.53
CA VAL A 74 6.16 -11.13 9.25
C VAL A 74 7.38 -11.50 10.07
#